data_AF-A0A225WPU3-F1
#
_entry.id   AF-A0A225WPU3-F1
#
_cell.length_a   1.000
_cell.length_b   1.000
_cell.length_c   1.000
_cell.angle_alpha   90.00
_cell.angle_beta   90.00
_cell.angle_gamma   90.00
#
_symmetry.space_group_name_H-M   'P 1'
#
loop_
_entity.id
_entity.type
_entity.pdbx_description
1 polymer ?
#
loop_
_entity_poly.entity_id
_entity_poly.type
_entity_poly.pdbx_seq_one_letter_code
_entity_poly.pdbx_strand_id
1 'polypeptide(L)'
;MLLVVWCSMGVMPLALQLRSYAQFVRPSTMSEILVVPQDQPKETANLTEACPVQAFMLAGVWWNFESTHYYNTENGTVCHAVVPQYNTHGNYFIGSPKVAPYRTSPSSCKNDSFPFEVYFYHASIGFYSFYEGESGTYCTKDKIAYIKVNVLGSYDINGWLLAKDTGSTEPRVSYWYGIAGAVWLAYRALMIRRSYVLCRRYGRRCDELGEAFRLQEVVIFVQESLRLSAHGASNYQRGALLYLIVEGIMTDLFLIIANDGWATKIQYGSLGYNLSGLMLLLFEMVESMKWLNEKWRLRIKRVIFSYETALVGELVTALLLQAFLSGLNKSDLKRSKPTALAVSYYLWSLVCHGMVVVVVVGIILTTRVIWALWYVWFRHRSFSVLSEPCCVDTTLGVRSRITMLDGYRFEGGKLYYEPRALKAFGMLKMEENGHEYLVLHKLYWFTVPRDNLIGIGIISGQRVEPCNERPCTGIISFLDKSLGGLSQAGYYQGSSSTRIIRVLAGTQELNEIP
;
A
#
# COMPACT_ATOMS: atom_id res chain seq x y z
N MET A 1 16.49 -0.29 20.35
CA MET A 1 16.33 0.24 18.97
C MET A 1 15.32 -0.55 18.14
N LEU A 2 15.46 -1.87 17.98
CA LEU A 2 14.53 -2.73 17.21
C LEU A 2 13.05 -2.49 17.52
N LEU A 3 12.66 -2.47 18.79
CA LEU A 3 11.26 -2.27 19.19
C LEU A 3 10.72 -0.87 18.87
N VAL A 4 11.57 0.17 18.91
CA VAL A 4 11.17 1.53 18.53
C VAL A 4 10.84 1.58 17.04
N VAL A 5 11.73 1.03 16.21
CA VAL A 5 11.53 0.97 14.76
C VAL A 5 10.34 0.08 14.40
N TRP A 6 10.18 -1.07 15.07
CA TRP A 6 8.98 -1.93 14.93
C TRP A 6 7.68 -1.18 15.26
N CYS A 7 7.67 -0.39 16.34
CA CYS A 7 6.51 0.42 16.70
C CYS A 7 6.18 1.44 15.60
N SER A 8 7.20 2.15 15.10
CA SER A 8 7.04 3.16 14.05
C SER A 8 6.59 2.57 12.72
N MET A 9 7.07 1.39 12.34
CA MET A 9 6.82 0.79 11.01
C MET A 9 5.66 -0.21 10.97
N GLY A 10 5.26 -0.73 12.13
CA GLY A 10 4.14 -1.67 12.27
C GLY A 10 2.94 -1.04 12.95
N VAL A 11 3.10 -0.62 14.20
CA VAL A 11 1.98 -0.18 15.07
C VAL A 11 1.39 1.16 14.61
N MET A 12 2.24 2.14 14.27
CA MET A 12 1.75 3.45 13.83
C MET A 12 0.91 3.38 12.54
N PRO A 13 1.35 2.68 11.46
CA PRO A 13 0.51 2.47 10.29
C PRO A 13 -0.80 1.73 10.61
N LEU A 14 -0.76 0.73 11.49
CA LEU A 14 -1.98 0.02 11.93
C LEU A 14 -2.96 0.96 12.65
N ALA A 15 -2.47 1.85 13.52
CA ALA A 15 -3.31 2.82 14.22
C ALA A 15 -3.95 3.82 13.25
N LEU A 16 -3.21 4.26 12.22
CA LEU A 16 -3.77 5.09 11.15
C LEU A 16 -4.85 4.34 10.38
N GLN A 17 -4.60 3.10 9.99
CA GLN A 17 -5.57 2.28 9.28
C GLN A 17 -6.82 1.99 10.11
N LEU A 18 -6.68 1.73 11.41
CA LEU A 18 -7.80 1.57 12.34
C LEU A 18 -8.63 2.84 12.43
N ARG A 19 -7.99 4.01 12.54
CA ARG A 19 -8.68 5.31 12.54
C ARG A 19 -9.47 5.50 11.24
N SER A 20 -8.82 5.27 10.10
CA SER A 20 -9.42 5.40 8.77
C SER A 20 -10.64 4.50 8.63
N TYR A 21 -10.48 3.23 9.01
CA TYR A 21 -11.54 2.24 8.94
C TYR A 21 -12.74 2.60 9.84
N ALA A 22 -12.47 3.06 11.06
CA ALA A 22 -13.50 3.47 12.01
C ALA A 22 -14.33 4.67 11.52
N GLN A 23 -13.85 5.46 10.56
CA GLN A 23 -14.64 6.54 9.96
C GLN A 23 -15.72 6.00 9.01
N PHE A 24 -15.42 4.96 8.23
CA PHE A 24 -16.35 4.42 7.24
C PHE A 24 -17.31 3.35 7.77
N VAL A 25 -16.98 2.70 8.90
CA VAL A 25 -17.88 1.71 9.53
C VAL A 25 -18.99 2.37 10.36
N ARG A 26 -18.82 3.64 10.75
CA ARG A 26 -19.83 4.34 11.55
C ARG A 26 -21.12 4.48 10.74
N PRO A 27 -22.29 4.22 11.35
CA PRO A 27 -23.57 4.51 10.72
C PRO A 27 -23.63 5.98 10.30
N SER A 28 -24.01 6.22 9.05
CA SER A 28 -24.13 7.57 8.48
C SER A 28 -25.58 7.86 8.11
N THR A 29 -26.03 9.08 8.40
CA THR A 29 -27.36 9.57 8.04
C THR A 29 -27.25 10.65 6.96
N MET A 30 -28.21 10.65 6.05
CA MET A 30 -28.30 11.63 4.96
C MET A 30 -29.13 12.84 5.38
N SER A 31 -28.82 13.99 4.78
CA SER A 31 -29.68 15.19 4.89
C SER A 31 -31.04 14.92 4.27
N GLU A 32 -32.12 15.22 4.99
CA GLU A 32 -33.50 14.96 4.55
C GLU A 32 -33.84 15.68 3.24
N ILE A 33 -33.23 16.85 3.00
CA ILE A 33 -33.45 17.63 1.77
C ILE A 33 -32.93 16.94 0.49
N LEU A 34 -32.06 15.94 0.64
CA LEU A 34 -31.50 15.16 -0.46
C LEU A 34 -32.26 13.85 -0.72
N VAL A 35 -33.19 13.50 0.19
CA VAL A 35 -34.02 12.30 0.09
C VAL A 35 -35.22 12.60 -0.79
N VAL A 36 -35.45 11.74 -1.78
CA VAL A 36 -36.57 11.86 -2.71
C VAL A 36 -37.60 10.78 -2.40
N PRO A 37 -38.89 11.15 -2.21
CA PRO A 37 -39.99 10.19 -2.06
C PRO A 37 -40.06 9.20 -3.23
N GLN A 38 -40.38 7.93 -2.95
CA GLN A 38 -40.32 6.85 -3.95
C GLN A 38 -41.32 7.03 -5.11
N ASP A 39 -42.39 7.79 -4.89
CA ASP A 39 -43.46 8.09 -5.84
C ASP A 39 -43.17 9.31 -6.72
N GLN A 40 -42.10 10.06 -6.46
CA GLN A 40 -41.78 11.25 -7.22
C GLN A 40 -41.31 10.90 -8.65
N PRO A 41 -41.94 11.45 -9.72
CA PRO A 41 -41.53 11.18 -11.09
C PRO A 41 -40.14 11.75 -11.41
N LYS A 42 -39.40 11.01 -12.25
CA LYS A 42 -38.11 11.46 -12.80
C LYS A 42 -38.34 12.41 -13.96
N GLU A 43 -37.72 13.58 -13.90
CA GLU A 43 -37.79 14.59 -14.95
C GLU A 43 -36.42 14.75 -15.64
N THR A 44 -36.45 14.93 -16.96
CA THR A 44 -35.24 15.08 -17.80
C THR A 44 -35.32 16.29 -18.73
N ALA A 45 -36.46 16.98 -18.77
CA ALA A 45 -36.67 18.17 -19.59
C ALA A 45 -35.86 19.37 -19.05
N ASN A 46 -35.21 20.12 -19.93
CA ASN A 46 -34.40 21.30 -19.59
C ASN A 46 -33.37 21.05 -18.47
N LEU A 47 -32.75 19.87 -18.47
CA LEU A 47 -31.86 19.40 -17.40
C LEU A 47 -30.74 20.39 -17.07
N THR A 48 -30.16 21.07 -18.05
CA THR A 48 -29.08 22.06 -17.81
C THR A 48 -29.55 23.33 -17.13
N GLU A 49 -30.84 23.66 -17.20
CA GLU A 49 -31.42 24.82 -16.53
C GLU A 49 -31.83 24.44 -15.10
N ALA A 50 -32.50 23.29 -14.95
CA ALA A 50 -32.91 22.77 -13.63
C ALA A 50 -31.71 22.34 -12.77
N CYS A 51 -30.67 21.78 -13.39
CA CYS A 51 -29.52 21.18 -12.73
C CYS A 51 -28.21 21.76 -13.30
N PRO A 52 -27.86 23.02 -12.95
CA PRO A 52 -26.85 23.81 -13.65
C PRO A 52 -25.39 23.50 -13.26
N VAL A 53 -25.16 22.57 -12.34
CA VAL A 53 -23.82 22.21 -11.85
C VAL A 53 -23.07 21.37 -12.87
N GLN A 54 -21.82 21.74 -13.16
CA GLN A 54 -20.99 21.06 -14.16
C GLN A 54 -19.76 20.35 -13.58
N ALA A 55 -19.34 20.74 -12.39
CA ALA A 55 -18.18 20.18 -11.71
C ALA A 55 -18.22 20.53 -10.22
N PHE A 56 -17.37 19.86 -9.46
CA PHE A 56 -17.10 20.24 -8.09
C PHE A 56 -15.61 20.22 -7.75
N MET A 57 -15.25 21.01 -6.73
CA MET A 57 -13.92 21.08 -6.16
C MET A 57 -13.99 20.52 -4.74
N LEU A 58 -13.31 19.39 -4.52
CA LEU A 58 -13.23 18.70 -3.24
C LEU A 58 -11.76 18.44 -2.88
N ALA A 59 -11.36 18.88 -1.68
CA ALA A 59 -9.99 18.74 -1.15
C ALA A 59 -8.86 19.16 -2.14
N GLY A 60 -9.12 20.17 -2.97
CA GLY A 60 -8.16 20.66 -3.97
C GLY A 60 -8.13 19.87 -5.28
N VAL A 61 -8.97 18.84 -5.41
CA VAL A 61 -9.14 18.07 -6.64
C VAL A 61 -10.40 18.53 -7.38
N TRP A 62 -10.26 18.70 -8.69
CA TRP A 62 -11.38 19.00 -9.58
C TRP A 62 -12.02 17.69 -10.06
N TRP A 63 -13.34 17.60 -9.97
CA TRP A 63 -14.12 16.45 -10.41
C TRP A 63 -15.19 16.90 -11.41
N ASN A 64 -15.24 16.24 -12.57
CA ASN A 64 -16.36 16.41 -13.48
C ASN A 64 -17.60 15.76 -12.89
N PHE A 65 -18.75 16.27 -13.29
CA PHE A 65 -20.03 15.92 -12.72
C PHE A 65 -21.10 16.08 -13.79
N GLU A 66 -21.98 15.09 -13.93
CA GLU A 66 -23.06 15.15 -14.91
C GLU A 66 -24.41 14.81 -14.29
N SER A 67 -25.34 15.76 -14.37
CA SER A 67 -26.74 15.52 -14.02
C SER A 67 -27.37 14.54 -15.02
N THR A 68 -28.28 13.70 -14.55
CA THR A 68 -29.00 12.72 -15.40
C THR A 68 -30.50 12.93 -15.40
N HIS A 69 -31.07 13.32 -14.26
CA HIS A 69 -32.49 13.62 -14.06
C HIS A 69 -32.65 14.45 -12.79
N TYR A 70 -33.85 14.98 -12.56
CA TYR A 70 -34.22 15.65 -11.32
C TYR A 70 -35.60 15.25 -10.86
N TYR A 71 -35.91 15.67 -9.65
CA TYR A 71 -37.17 15.48 -8.97
C TYR A 71 -37.62 16.83 -8.41
N ASN A 72 -38.89 17.16 -8.59
CA ASN A 72 -39.49 18.31 -7.94
C ASN A 72 -40.05 17.86 -6.58
N THR A 73 -39.44 18.32 -5.49
CA THR A 73 -39.90 18.02 -4.13
C THR A 73 -40.53 19.25 -3.49
N GLU A 74 -41.17 19.10 -2.33
CA GLU A 74 -41.73 20.23 -1.57
C GLU A 74 -40.65 21.27 -1.21
N ASN A 75 -39.42 20.83 -0.99
CA ASN A 75 -38.28 21.68 -0.63
C ASN A 75 -37.58 22.31 -1.85
N GLY A 76 -37.98 21.93 -3.06
CA GLY A 76 -37.42 22.40 -4.32
C GLY A 76 -36.87 21.28 -5.20
N THR A 77 -36.05 21.64 -6.19
CA THR A 77 -35.53 20.70 -7.17
C THR A 77 -34.31 19.95 -6.62
N VAL A 78 -34.43 18.62 -6.58
CA VAL A 78 -33.34 17.70 -6.22
C VAL A 78 -32.82 17.04 -7.49
N CYS A 79 -31.54 17.21 -7.77
CA CYS A 79 -30.92 16.75 -9.00
C CYS A 79 -30.09 15.49 -8.74
N HIS A 80 -30.27 14.45 -9.55
CA HIS A 80 -29.43 13.26 -9.51
C HIS A 80 -28.28 13.39 -10.49
N ALA A 81 -27.08 13.05 -10.03
CA ALA A 81 -25.87 13.18 -10.81
C ALA A 81 -24.89 12.05 -10.61
N VAL A 82 -24.03 11.92 -11.60
CA VAL A 82 -23.03 10.87 -11.70
C VAL A 82 -21.65 11.43 -11.98
N VAL A 83 -20.64 10.69 -11.51
CA VAL A 83 -19.26 10.82 -11.97
C VAL A 83 -18.93 9.52 -12.71
N PRO A 84 -19.15 9.47 -14.05
CA PRO A 84 -19.25 8.20 -14.76
C PRO A 84 -17.97 7.36 -14.70
N GLN A 85 -16.80 8.00 -14.75
CA GLN A 85 -15.51 7.31 -14.69
C GLN A 85 -15.23 6.66 -13.31
N TYR A 86 -16.02 6.97 -12.29
CA TYR A 86 -15.81 6.49 -10.93
C TYR A 86 -17.01 5.75 -10.36
N ASN A 87 -18.00 5.44 -11.21
CA ASN A 87 -19.27 4.82 -10.81
C ASN A 87 -19.82 5.45 -9.51
N THR A 88 -19.76 6.78 -9.47
CA THR A 88 -20.22 7.56 -8.34
C THR A 88 -21.59 8.13 -8.67
N HIS A 89 -22.55 7.99 -7.76
CA HIS A 89 -23.94 8.41 -7.95
C HIS A 89 -24.43 9.14 -6.70
N GLY A 90 -25.32 10.11 -6.88
CA GLY A 90 -25.74 10.93 -5.76
C GLY A 90 -26.80 11.96 -6.12
N ASN A 91 -27.44 12.52 -5.09
CA ASN A 91 -28.36 13.64 -5.25
C ASN A 91 -27.76 14.91 -4.67
N TYR A 92 -28.05 16.04 -5.29
CA TYR A 92 -27.70 17.35 -4.80
C TYR A 92 -28.87 18.32 -4.81
N PHE A 93 -28.73 19.35 -3.99
CA PHE A 93 -29.68 20.44 -3.85
C PHE A 93 -28.94 21.78 -3.83
N ILE A 94 -29.52 22.78 -4.50
CA ILE A 94 -29.05 24.17 -4.48
C ILE A 94 -30.11 25.02 -3.79
N GLY A 95 -29.78 25.63 -2.66
CA GLY A 95 -30.71 26.50 -1.94
C GLY A 95 -30.76 27.93 -2.49
N SER A 96 -31.76 28.69 -2.05
CA SER A 96 -32.19 29.92 -2.73
C SER A 96 -31.65 31.26 -2.19
N PRO A 97 -31.31 31.48 -0.90
CA PRO A 97 -30.64 32.72 -0.51
C PRO A 97 -29.14 32.64 -0.84
N LYS A 98 -28.59 33.71 -1.42
CA LYS A 98 -27.14 33.85 -1.63
C LYS A 98 -26.41 33.80 -0.28
N VAL A 99 -25.28 33.11 -0.24
CA VAL A 99 -24.45 32.93 0.96
C VAL A 99 -23.01 33.33 0.69
N ALA A 100 -22.24 33.55 1.77
CA ALA A 100 -20.81 33.75 1.64
C ALA A 100 -20.16 32.52 0.97
N PRO A 101 -19.25 32.72 -0.01
CA PRO A 101 -18.61 31.63 -0.74
C PRO A 101 -17.80 30.73 0.20
N TYR A 102 -17.66 29.46 -0.17
CA TYR A 102 -16.74 28.56 0.52
C TYR A 102 -15.28 29.06 0.40
N ARG A 103 -14.45 28.77 1.40
CA ARG A 103 -13.11 29.37 1.54
C ARG A 103 -12.16 29.13 0.37
N THR A 104 -12.36 28.08 -0.41
CA THR A 104 -11.54 27.73 -1.58
C THR A 104 -12.13 28.24 -2.91
N SER A 105 -13.30 28.88 -2.87
CA SER A 105 -13.90 29.50 -4.04
C SER A 105 -13.07 30.69 -4.54
N PRO A 106 -12.97 30.91 -5.85
CA PRO A 106 -12.27 32.06 -6.41
C PRO A 106 -12.97 33.37 -6.04
N SER A 107 -12.22 34.46 -6.02
CA SER A 107 -12.73 35.79 -5.69
C SER A 107 -13.87 36.26 -6.59
N SER A 108 -13.95 35.75 -7.81
CA SER A 108 -15.05 35.99 -8.76
C SER A 108 -16.42 35.54 -8.22
N CYS A 109 -16.47 34.53 -7.36
CA CYS A 109 -17.70 33.92 -6.84
C CYS A 109 -18.27 34.62 -5.58
N LYS A 110 -17.62 35.68 -5.08
CA LYS A 110 -17.94 36.32 -3.80
C LYS A 110 -19.41 36.72 -3.62
N ASN A 111 -20.06 37.18 -4.68
CA ASN A 111 -21.44 37.67 -4.64
C ASN A 111 -22.44 36.76 -5.38
N ASP A 112 -21.99 35.60 -5.85
CA ASP A 112 -22.75 34.73 -6.77
C ASP A 112 -22.67 33.27 -6.32
N SER A 113 -22.69 33.07 -5.00
CA SER A 113 -22.61 31.77 -4.34
C SER A 113 -23.93 31.42 -3.64
N PHE A 114 -24.35 30.18 -3.79
CA PHE A 114 -25.58 29.61 -3.23
C PHE A 114 -25.24 28.40 -2.35
N PRO A 115 -26.01 28.11 -1.29
CA PRO A 115 -25.76 26.95 -0.45
C PRO A 115 -25.96 25.68 -1.27
N PHE A 116 -25.06 24.72 -1.06
CA PHE A 116 -25.01 23.48 -1.81
C PHE A 116 -24.86 22.30 -0.86
N GLU A 117 -25.73 21.31 -1.02
CA GLU A 117 -25.66 20.02 -0.33
C GLU A 117 -25.67 18.90 -1.36
N VAL A 118 -24.86 17.88 -1.12
CA VAL A 118 -24.81 16.70 -1.96
C VAL A 118 -24.45 15.49 -1.12
N TYR A 119 -24.93 14.32 -1.53
CA TYR A 119 -24.30 13.08 -1.12
C TYR A 119 -23.85 12.31 -2.34
N PHE A 120 -22.81 11.52 -2.18
CA PHE A 120 -22.38 10.54 -3.16
C PHE A 120 -22.22 9.17 -2.54
N TYR A 121 -22.50 8.18 -3.36
CA TYR A 121 -21.95 6.85 -3.18
C TYR A 121 -20.92 6.58 -4.27
N HIS A 122 -19.71 6.19 -3.87
CA HIS A 122 -18.71 5.66 -4.78
C HIS A 122 -18.65 4.14 -4.68
N ALA A 123 -18.97 3.46 -5.77
CA ALA A 123 -18.97 2.01 -5.82
C ALA A 123 -17.58 1.39 -5.58
N SER A 124 -17.54 0.31 -4.79
CA SER A 124 -16.33 -0.51 -4.61
C SER A 124 -16.34 -1.74 -5.54
N ILE A 125 -15.28 -2.55 -5.48
CA ILE A 125 -15.20 -3.86 -6.14
C ILE A 125 -16.07 -4.91 -5.39
N GLY A 126 -16.32 -4.69 -4.08
CA GLY A 126 -17.22 -5.52 -3.27
C GLY A 126 -18.70 -5.11 -3.36
N PHE A 127 -19.58 -5.80 -2.62
CA PHE A 127 -21.00 -5.45 -2.51
C PHE A 127 -21.25 -4.25 -1.57
N TYR A 128 -20.44 -3.20 -1.67
CA TYR A 128 -20.61 -1.98 -0.89
C TYR A 128 -20.14 -0.75 -1.67
N SER A 129 -20.55 0.42 -1.20
CA SER A 129 -20.11 1.72 -1.70
C SER A 129 -19.66 2.60 -0.54
N PHE A 130 -18.67 3.45 -0.80
CA PHE A 130 -18.30 4.54 0.11
C PHE A 130 -19.34 5.64 0.04
N TYR A 131 -19.83 6.08 1.19
CA TYR A 131 -20.78 7.17 1.33
C TYR A 131 -20.04 8.45 1.74
N GLU A 132 -20.35 9.53 1.04
CA GLU A 132 -19.83 10.87 1.30
C GLU A 132 -21.01 11.85 1.37
N GLY A 133 -21.21 12.48 2.53
CA GLY A 133 -22.15 13.58 2.70
C GLY A 133 -21.39 14.89 2.73
N GLU A 134 -21.72 15.81 1.83
CA GLU A 134 -20.92 17.00 1.55
C GLU A 134 -21.77 18.26 1.56
N SER A 135 -21.13 19.37 1.90
CA SER A 135 -21.76 20.68 1.85
C SER A 135 -20.77 21.74 1.40
N GLY A 136 -21.29 22.85 0.91
CA GLY A 136 -20.47 24.00 0.54
C GLY A 136 -21.29 25.03 -0.22
N THR A 137 -20.70 25.56 -1.29
CA THR A 137 -21.33 26.60 -2.08
C THR A 137 -21.21 26.36 -3.57
N TYR A 138 -22.30 26.55 -4.30
CA TYR A 138 -22.34 26.56 -5.76
C TYR A 138 -22.14 27.98 -6.31
N CYS A 139 -21.21 28.15 -7.25
CA CYS A 139 -20.99 29.43 -7.91
C CYS A 139 -21.62 29.46 -9.31
N THR A 140 -22.48 30.44 -9.57
CA THR A 140 -23.19 30.53 -10.86
C THR A 140 -22.30 31.01 -12.01
N LYS A 141 -21.18 31.68 -11.73
CA LYS A 141 -20.27 32.23 -12.75
C LYS A 141 -19.46 31.17 -13.47
N ASP A 142 -18.90 30.22 -12.73
CA ASP A 142 -18.09 29.12 -13.27
C ASP A 142 -18.85 27.79 -13.28
N LYS A 143 -20.03 27.73 -12.67
CA LYS A 143 -20.89 26.54 -12.55
C LYS A 143 -20.23 25.41 -11.76
N ILE A 144 -19.35 25.75 -10.81
CA ILE A 144 -18.63 24.80 -9.96
C ILE A 144 -19.17 24.85 -8.53
N ALA A 145 -19.37 23.67 -7.94
CA ALA A 145 -19.61 23.53 -6.51
C ALA A 145 -18.29 23.42 -5.74
N TYR A 146 -18.10 24.25 -4.72
CA TYR A 146 -16.93 24.23 -3.84
C TYR A 146 -17.34 23.64 -2.50
N ILE A 147 -16.89 22.41 -2.24
CA ILE A 147 -17.49 21.57 -1.20
C ILE A 147 -16.44 21.01 -0.24
N LYS A 148 -16.93 20.54 0.91
CA LYS A 148 -16.20 19.76 1.90
C LYS A 148 -17.03 18.57 2.34
N VAL A 149 -16.36 17.50 2.73
CA VAL A 149 -17.00 16.36 3.36
C VAL A 149 -17.39 16.70 4.81
N ASN A 150 -18.64 16.43 5.16
CA ASN A 150 -19.14 16.50 6.53
C ASN A 150 -19.22 15.12 7.17
N VAL A 151 -19.63 14.11 6.39
CA VAL A 151 -19.90 12.76 6.86
C VAL A 151 -19.27 11.77 5.88
N LEU A 152 -18.62 10.75 6.44
CA LEU A 152 -18.14 9.59 5.70
C LEU A 152 -18.82 8.35 6.26
N GLY A 153 -19.07 7.37 5.39
CA GLY A 153 -19.67 6.11 5.77
C GLY A 153 -19.50 5.08 4.67
N SER A 154 -20.12 3.93 4.86
CA SER A 154 -20.19 2.87 3.87
C SER A 154 -21.58 2.26 3.90
N TYR A 155 -22.05 1.77 2.76
CA TYR A 155 -23.36 1.15 2.66
C TYR A 155 -23.35 -0.05 1.70
N ASP A 156 -24.06 -1.11 2.05
CA ASP A 156 -24.17 -2.35 1.26
C ASP A 156 -25.06 -2.15 0.03
N ILE A 157 -24.57 -1.35 -0.91
CA ILE A 157 -25.20 -1.04 -2.19
C ILE A 157 -24.14 -0.97 -3.28
N ASN A 158 -24.45 -1.46 -4.48
CA ASN A 158 -23.59 -1.32 -5.66
C ASN A 158 -24.39 -1.53 -6.96
N GLY A 159 -23.77 -1.30 -8.11
CA GLY A 159 -24.30 -1.60 -9.43
C GLY A 159 -25.57 -0.80 -9.76
N TRP A 160 -26.58 -1.47 -10.32
CA TRP A 160 -27.80 -0.81 -10.76
C TRP A 160 -28.67 -0.27 -9.62
N LEU A 161 -28.58 -0.88 -8.43
CA LEU A 161 -29.30 -0.41 -7.24
C LEU A 161 -28.81 0.98 -6.85
N LEU A 162 -27.51 1.22 -6.99
CA LEU A 162 -26.88 2.50 -6.69
C LEU A 162 -27.44 3.65 -7.54
N ALA A 163 -27.60 3.41 -8.85
CA ALA A 163 -28.14 4.39 -9.79
C ALA A 163 -29.65 4.67 -9.62
N LYS A 164 -30.34 3.88 -8.80
CA LYS A 164 -31.76 4.03 -8.49
C LYS A 164 -32.02 4.47 -7.05
N ASP A 165 -30.99 4.61 -6.23
CA ASP A 165 -31.15 5.05 -4.86
C ASP A 165 -31.67 6.50 -4.82
N THR A 166 -32.75 6.71 -4.08
CA THR A 166 -33.38 8.01 -3.87
C THR A 166 -33.04 8.59 -2.49
N GLY A 167 -32.10 7.97 -1.76
CA GLY A 167 -31.78 8.34 -0.40
C GLY A 167 -32.71 7.70 0.64
N SER A 168 -32.33 7.82 1.92
CA SER A 168 -33.17 7.47 3.08
C SER A 168 -32.68 8.23 4.31
N THR A 169 -33.60 8.55 5.22
CA THR A 169 -33.32 9.11 6.54
C THR A 169 -32.87 8.04 7.55
N GLU A 170 -33.03 6.75 7.21
CA GLU A 170 -32.55 5.66 8.05
C GLU A 170 -31.01 5.59 8.07
N PRO A 171 -30.40 5.17 9.19
CA PRO A 171 -28.96 4.98 9.28
C PRO A 171 -28.45 3.97 8.23
N ARG A 172 -27.44 4.38 7.46
CA ARG A 172 -26.77 3.54 6.46
C ARG A 172 -25.47 2.97 7.04
N VAL A 173 -25.26 1.67 6.87
CA VAL A 173 -24.04 0.96 7.30
C VAL A 173 -23.72 -0.19 6.33
N SER A 174 -22.44 -0.50 6.17
CA SER A 174 -21.99 -1.68 5.41
C SER A 174 -21.46 -2.76 6.35
N TYR A 175 -22.15 -3.90 6.39
CA TYR A 175 -21.65 -5.09 7.07
C TYR A 175 -20.52 -5.74 6.28
N TRP A 176 -20.56 -5.66 4.94
CA TRP A 176 -19.49 -6.21 4.10
C TRP A 176 -18.15 -5.52 4.37
N TYR A 177 -18.14 -4.19 4.30
CA TYR A 177 -16.97 -3.38 4.63
C TYR A 177 -16.54 -3.64 6.07
N GLY A 178 -17.50 -3.69 7.00
CA GLY A 178 -17.34 -4.03 8.43
C GLY A 178 -16.63 -5.37 8.70
N ILE A 179 -16.92 -6.41 7.92
CA ILE A 179 -16.29 -7.73 8.07
C ILE A 179 -14.93 -7.76 7.37
N ALA A 180 -14.86 -7.30 6.12
CA ALA A 180 -13.64 -7.35 5.32
C ALA A 180 -12.49 -6.58 5.98
N GLY A 181 -12.76 -5.38 6.47
CA GLY A 181 -11.74 -4.59 7.16
C GLY A 181 -11.41 -5.09 8.56
N ALA A 182 -12.36 -5.68 9.31
CA ALA A 182 -12.04 -6.36 10.56
C ALA A 182 -11.07 -7.53 10.35
N VAL A 183 -11.31 -8.36 9.32
CA VAL A 183 -10.41 -9.45 8.92
C VAL A 183 -9.03 -8.89 8.55
N TRP A 184 -8.98 -7.80 7.78
CA TRP A 184 -7.72 -7.17 7.39
C TRP A 184 -6.93 -6.60 8.56
N LEU A 185 -7.58 -5.89 9.48
CA LEU A 185 -6.97 -5.33 10.68
C LEU A 185 -6.47 -6.43 11.62
N ALA A 186 -7.26 -7.50 11.81
CA ALA A 186 -6.85 -8.66 12.59
C ALA A 186 -5.62 -9.34 11.96
N TYR A 187 -5.62 -9.51 10.64
CA TYR A 187 -4.46 -10.03 9.90
C TYR A 187 -3.22 -9.18 10.15
N ARG A 188 -3.30 -7.85 9.96
CA ARG A 188 -2.19 -6.93 10.20
C ARG A 188 -1.69 -6.98 11.64
N ALA A 189 -2.58 -7.04 12.63
CA ALA A 189 -2.23 -7.14 14.04
C ALA A 189 -1.45 -8.43 14.33
N LEU A 190 -1.90 -9.58 13.82
CA LEU A 190 -1.20 -10.86 13.98
C LEU A 190 0.19 -10.83 13.33
N MET A 191 0.31 -10.20 12.16
CA MET A 191 1.59 -10.02 11.47
C MET A 191 2.56 -9.13 12.24
N ILE A 192 2.07 -8.03 12.81
CA ILE A 192 2.84 -7.12 13.67
C ILE A 192 3.29 -7.84 14.95
N ARG A 193 2.42 -8.65 15.57
CA ARG A 193 2.77 -9.50 16.71
C ARG A 193 3.86 -10.52 16.36
N ARG A 194 3.76 -11.18 15.21
CA ARG A 194 4.79 -12.10 14.71
C ARG A 194 6.15 -11.39 14.57
N SER A 195 6.15 -10.21 13.97
CA SER A 195 7.34 -9.36 13.83
C SER A 195 7.91 -8.93 15.19
N TYR A 196 7.07 -8.57 16.16
CA TYR A 196 7.50 -8.23 17.52
C TYR A 196 8.31 -9.36 18.17
N VAL A 197 7.79 -10.58 18.12
CA VAL A 197 8.47 -11.75 18.71
C VAL A 197 9.81 -12.01 18.01
N LEU A 198 9.86 -11.88 16.68
CA LEU A 198 11.11 -12.01 15.92
C LEU A 198 12.12 -10.93 16.29
N CYS A 199 11.71 -9.66 16.35
CA CYS A 199 12.56 -8.54 16.75
C CYS A 199 13.11 -8.71 18.17
N ARG A 200 12.27 -9.16 19.11
CA ARG A 200 12.69 -9.42 20.49
C ARG A 200 13.71 -10.55 20.58
N ARG A 201 13.46 -11.69 19.90
CA ARG A 201 14.39 -12.83 19.88
C ARG A 201 15.70 -12.50 19.18
N TYR A 202 15.62 -11.78 18.08
CA TYR A 202 16.80 -11.35 17.35
C TYR A 202 17.64 -10.37 18.19
N GLY A 203 17.01 -9.35 18.79
CA GLY A 203 17.68 -8.42 19.71
C GLY A 203 18.38 -9.12 20.87
N ARG A 204 17.70 -10.05 21.56
CA ARG A 204 18.31 -10.85 22.63
C ARG A 204 19.54 -11.62 22.15
N ARG A 205 19.48 -12.22 20.96
CA ARG A 205 20.64 -12.92 20.39
C ARG A 205 21.81 -11.98 20.07
N CYS A 206 21.51 -10.75 19.67
CA CYS A 206 22.53 -9.74 19.44
C CYS A 206 23.22 -9.37 20.76
N ASP A 207 22.46 -9.20 21.84
CA ASP A 207 22.99 -8.95 23.17
C ASP A 207 23.86 -10.13 23.67
N GLU A 208 23.41 -11.38 23.47
CA GLU A 208 24.14 -12.60 23.84
C GLU A 208 25.46 -12.76 23.05
N LEU A 209 25.49 -12.32 21.79
CA LEU A 209 26.68 -12.39 20.92
C LEU A 209 27.54 -11.12 20.96
N GLY A 210 27.17 -10.12 21.76
CA GLY A 210 27.92 -8.87 21.91
C GLY A 210 27.92 -7.98 20.67
N GLU A 211 26.84 -8.03 19.88
CA GLU A 211 26.76 -7.42 18.55
C GLU A 211 25.83 -6.20 18.53
N ALA A 212 26.37 -5.06 18.11
CA ALA A 212 25.63 -3.81 18.00
C ALA A 212 25.15 -3.58 16.56
N PHE A 213 23.99 -2.92 16.43
CA PHE A 213 23.40 -2.60 15.13
C PHE A 213 23.38 -1.10 14.89
N ARG A 214 23.54 -0.71 13.63
CA ARG A 214 23.23 0.64 13.16
C ARG A 214 21.73 0.76 12.88
N LEU A 215 21.23 2.00 12.89
CA LEU A 215 19.81 2.28 12.64
C LEU A 215 19.33 1.67 11.30
N GLN A 216 20.13 1.79 10.24
CA GLN A 216 19.80 1.24 8.92
C GLN A 216 19.60 -0.28 8.94
N GLU A 217 20.47 -1.01 9.65
CA GLU A 217 20.40 -2.48 9.74
C GLU A 217 19.15 -2.92 10.50
N VAL A 218 18.78 -2.18 11.54
CA VAL A 218 17.54 -2.40 12.29
C VAL A 218 16.30 -2.15 11.43
N VAL A 219 16.28 -1.07 10.64
CA VAL A 219 15.17 -0.76 9.74
C VAL A 219 14.94 -1.90 8.74
N ILE A 220 16.02 -2.42 8.15
CA ILE A 220 15.96 -3.54 7.20
C ILE A 220 15.40 -4.80 7.87
N PHE A 221 15.92 -5.18 9.03
CA PHE A 221 15.45 -6.37 9.73
C PHE A 221 13.96 -6.26 10.10
N VAL A 222 13.55 -5.11 10.63
CA VAL A 222 12.14 -4.85 10.98
C VAL A 222 11.27 -4.92 9.73
N GLN A 223 11.68 -4.31 8.62
CA GLN A 223 10.94 -4.37 7.36
C GLN A 223 10.78 -5.80 6.85
N GLU A 224 11.83 -6.61 6.80
CA GLU A 224 11.70 -8.03 6.41
C GLU A 224 10.78 -8.79 7.36
N SER A 225 10.87 -8.56 8.68
CA SER A 225 10.01 -9.25 9.65
C SER A 225 8.52 -8.89 9.54
N LEU A 226 8.20 -7.67 9.09
CA LEU A 226 6.85 -7.16 8.81
C LEU A 226 6.31 -7.59 7.43
N ARG A 227 7.01 -8.50 6.74
CA ARG A 227 6.57 -9.05 5.45
C ARG A 227 5.16 -9.58 5.49
N LEU A 228 4.32 -9.18 4.53
CA LEU A 228 2.91 -9.55 4.47
C LEU A 228 2.65 -11.04 4.27
N SER A 229 3.45 -11.74 3.47
CA SER A 229 3.29 -13.18 3.19
C SER A 229 4.21 -14.04 4.08
N ALA A 230 3.84 -15.29 4.32
CA ALA A 230 4.77 -16.27 4.89
C ALA A 230 5.77 -16.77 3.84
N HIS A 231 6.92 -17.29 4.28
CA HIS A 231 7.79 -18.05 3.40
C HIS A 231 7.09 -19.33 2.94
N GLY A 232 7.10 -19.57 1.63
CA GLY A 232 6.38 -20.71 1.02
C GLY A 232 4.90 -20.47 0.76
N ALA A 233 4.37 -19.25 0.96
CA ALA A 233 2.99 -18.93 0.58
C ALA A 233 2.72 -19.22 -0.91
N SER A 234 1.52 -19.71 -1.23
CA SER A 234 1.07 -19.92 -2.61
C SER A 234 0.54 -18.62 -3.24
N ASN A 235 0.41 -18.58 -4.56
CA ASN A 235 -0.16 -17.41 -5.23
C ASN A 235 -1.67 -17.22 -4.98
N TYR A 236 -2.41 -18.28 -4.65
CA TYR A 236 -3.78 -18.15 -4.17
C TYR A 236 -3.84 -17.40 -2.84
N GLN A 237 -2.95 -17.72 -1.90
CA GLN A 237 -2.85 -17.02 -0.62
C GLN A 237 -2.40 -15.57 -0.81
N ARG A 238 -1.44 -15.30 -1.71
CA ARG A 238 -1.05 -13.93 -2.08
C ARG A 238 -2.20 -13.17 -2.75
N GLY A 239 -3.00 -13.83 -3.58
CA GLY A 239 -4.21 -13.23 -4.18
C GLY A 239 -5.24 -12.80 -3.14
N ALA A 240 -5.47 -13.59 -2.10
CA ALA A 240 -6.33 -13.19 -0.99
C ALA A 240 -5.78 -11.96 -0.23
N LEU A 241 -4.47 -11.90 0.00
CA LEU A 241 -3.83 -10.71 0.59
C LEU A 241 -3.92 -9.49 -0.31
N LEU A 242 -3.80 -9.68 -1.63
CA LEU A 242 -3.90 -8.62 -2.62
C LEU A 242 -5.27 -7.92 -2.54
N TYR A 243 -6.35 -8.71 -2.43
CA TYR A 243 -7.69 -8.19 -2.22
C TYR A 243 -7.77 -7.30 -0.97
N LEU A 244 -7.31 -7.79 0.19
CA LEU A 244 -7.36 -7.01 1.44
C LEU A 244 -6.50 -5.73 1.40
N ILE A 245 -5.34 -5.77 0.72
CA ILE A 245 -4.52 -4.57 0.50
C ILE A 245 -5.24 -3.54 -0.36
N VAL A 246 -5.92 -3.97 -1.43
CA VAL A 246 -6.68 -3.08 -2.31
C VAL A 246 -7.79 -2.37 -1.54
N GLU A 247 -8.54 -3.09 -0.69
CA GLU A 247 -9.55 -2.49 0.19
C GLU A 247 -8.96 -1.42 1.12
N GLY A 248 -7.76 -1.68 1.67
CA GLY A 248 -7.01 -0.70 2.47
C GLY A 248 -6.55 0.52 1.67
N ILE A 249 -6.09 0.33 0.42
CA ILE A 249 -5.68 1.41 -0.48
C ILE A 249 -6.87 2.30 -0.83
N MET A 250 -8.02 1.69 -1.16
CA MET A 250 -9.24 2.43 -1.47
C MET A 250 -9.65 3.29 -0.29
N THR A 251 -9.70 2.70 0.91
CA THR A 251 -10.00 3.44 2.16
C THR A 251 -9.07 4.65 2.36
N ASP A 252 -7.76 4.47 2.16
CA ASP A 252 -6.78 5.57 2.28
C ASP A 252 -6.98 6.64 1.21
N LEU A 253 -7.25 6.23 -0.03
CA LEU A 253 -7.48 7.13 -1.16
C LEU A 253 -8.74 7.99 -0.93
N PHE A 254 -9.85 7.38 -0.49
CA PHE A 254 -11.08 8.10 -0.14
C PHE A 254 -10.84 9.18 0.91
N LEU A 255 -10.07 8.87 1.96
CA LEU A 255 -9.77 9.86 2.98
C LEU A 255 -8.88 11.00 2.49
N ILE A 256 -8.00 10.72 1.54
CA ILE A 256 -7.14 11.75 0.93
C ILE A 256 -7.97 12.69 0.05
N ILE A 257 -8.96 12.18 -0.68
CA ILE A 257 -9.82 12.99 -1.53
C ILE A 257 -10.94 13.68 -0.75
N ALA A 258 -11.34 13.15 0.40
CA ALA A 258 -12.39 13.71 1.24
C ALA A 258 -11.91 14.83 2.18
N ASN A 259 -10.65 14.78 2.63
CA ASN A 259 -10.11 15.71 3.63
C ASN A 259 -9.04 16.62 3.04
N ASP A 260 -9.04 17.89 3.46
CA ASP A 260 -7.94 18.82 3.24
C ASP A 260 -7.08 19.03 4.50
N GLY A 261 -5.85 19.53 4.31
CA GLY A 261 -4.97 19.94 5.40
C GLY A 261 -4.05 18.86 5.98
N TRP A 262 -3.72 18.97 7.28
CA TRP A 262 -2.69 18.15 7.93
C TRP A 262 -3.08 16.67 8.07
N ALA A 263 -4.37 16.38 8.24
CA ALA A 263 -4.87 15.01 8.31
C ALA A 263 -4.59 14.23 7.01
N THR A 264 -4.71 14.89 5.86
CA THR A 264 -4.41 14.36 4.51
C THR A 264 -2.93 14.00 4.37
N LYS A 265 -2.02 14.84 4.89
CA LYS A 265 -0.57 14.59 4.88
C LYS A 265 -0.19 13.30 5.60
N ILE A 266 -0.84 13.02 6.73
CA ILE A 266 -0.63 11.78 7.49
C ILE A 266 -1.18 10.57 6.71
N GLN A 267 -2.34 10.74 6.05
CA GLN A 267 -2.96 9.68 5.26
C GLN A 267 -2.11 9.22 4.07
N TYR A 268 -1.36 10.14 3.45
CA TYR A 268 -0.38 9.78 2.41
C TYR A 268 0.69 8.80 2.91
N GLY A 269 1.07 8.86 4.19
CA GLY A 269 1.97 7.88 4.78
C GLY A 269 1.38 6.47 4.80
N SER A 270 0.10 6.35 5.16
CA SER A 270 -0.64 5.07 5.11
C SER A 270 -0.78 4.55 3.67
N LEU A 271 -1.17 5.43 2.74
CA LEU A 271 -1.31 5.09 1.33
C LEU A 271 0.02 4.59 0.76
N GLY A 272 1.12 5.30 1.02
CA GLY A 272 2.46 4.89 0.59
C GLY A 272 2.85 3.54 1.15
N TYR A 273 2.58 3.27 2.43
CA TYR A 273 2.85 1.97 3.03
C TYR A 273 2.05 0.83 2.38
N ASN A 274 0.76 1.04 2.09
CA ASN A 274 -0.09 0.06 1.42
C ASN A 274 0.32 -0.15 -0.05
N LEU A 275 0.64 0.92 -0.79
CA LEU A 275 1.17 0.85 -2.16
C LEU A 275 2.51 0.12 -2.22
N SER A 276 3.40 0.35 -1.26
CA SER A 276 4.66 -0.37 -1.15
C SER A 276 4.43 -1.87 -0.94
N GLY A 277 3.51 -2.21 -0.04
CA GLY A 277 3.09 -3.59 0.21
C GLY A 277 2.49 -4.26 -1.03
N LEU A 278 1.63 -3.54 -1.77
CA LEU A 278 1.05 -3.98 -3.03
C LEU A 278 2.14 -4.33 -4.05
N MET A 279 3.08 -3.41 -4.29
CA MET A 279 4.14 -3.61 -5.27
C MET A 279 5.04 -4.80 -4.94
N LEU A 280 5.39 -4.97 -3.66
CA LEU A 280 6.19 -6.12 -3.21
C LEU A 280 5.42 -7.43 -3.37
N LEU A 281 4.14 -7.47 -3.00
CA LEU A 281 3.32 -8.68 -3.10
C LEU A 281 3.13 -9.11 -4.56
N LEU A 282 2.87 -8.16 -5.46
CA LEU A 282 2.77 -8.42 -6.90
C LEU A 282 4.09 -8.96 -7.46
N PHE A 283 5.22 -8.38 -7.09
CA PHE A 283 6.51 -8.88 -7.54
C PHE A 283 6.83 -10.28 -6.99
N GLU A 284 6.50 -10.56 -5.73
CA GLU A 284 6.63 -11.92 -5.17
C GLU A 284 5.80 -12.95 -5.94
N MET A 285 4.60 -12.59 -6.38
CA MET A 285 3.78 -13.46 -7.22
C MET A 285 4.48 -13.76 -8.54
N VAL A 286 4.96 -12.74 -9.25
CA VAL A 286 5.72 -12.92 -10.51
C VAL A 286 6.99 -13.74 -10.29
N GLU A 287 7.74 -13.47 -9.21
CA GLU A 287 8.97 -14.18 -8.87
C GLU A 287 8.71 -15.67 -8.59
N SER A 288 7.62 -15.98 -7.89
CA SER A 288 7.22 -17.36 -7.59
C SER A 288 6.75 -18.16 -8.82
N MET A 289 6.26 -17.48 -9.86
CA MET A 289 5.87 -18.11 -11.12
C MET A 289 7.07 -18.50 -12.00
N LYS A 290 8.29 -18.08 -11.63
CA LYS A 290 9.55 -18.34 -12.38
C LYS A 290 9.50 -17.88 -13.84
N TRP A 291 8.72 -16.84 -14.14
CA TRP A 291 8.59 -16.28 -15.48
C TRP A 291 9.80 -15.44 -15.91
N LEU A 292 10.62 -15.00 -14.95
CA LEU A 292 11.84 -14.23 -15.21
C LEU A 292 13.06 -15.13 -15.07
N ASN A 293 14.00 -15.01 -16.01
CA ASN A 293 15.32 -15.59 -15.81
C ASN A 293 16.05 -14.88 -14.65
N GLU A 294 17.05 -15.54 -14.07
CA GLU A 294 17.75 -15.05 -12.87
C GLU A 294 18.37 -13.66 -13.08
N LYS A 295 18.96 -13.42 -14.26
CA LYS A 295 19.59 -12.14 -14.60
C LYS A 295 18.59 -10.97 -14.55
N TRP A 296 17.42 -11.14 -15.18
CA TRP A 296 16.37 -10.12 -15.18
C TRP A 296 15.68 -10.02 -13.82
N ARG A 297 15.43 -11.14 -13.14
CA ARG A 297 14.88 -11.17 -11.77
C ARG A 297 15.72 -10.30 -10.84
N LEU A 298 17.02 -10.53 -10.79
CA LEU A 298 17.95 -9.78 -9.93
C LEU A 298 18.06 -8.31 -10.33
N ARG A 299 18.15 -8.02 -11.63
CA ARG A 299 18.22 -6.64 -12.12
C ARG A 299 16.99 -5.84 -11.75
N ILE A 300 15.79 -6.39 -11.98
CA ILE A 300 14.53 -5.76 -11.59
C ILE A 300 14.49 -5.56 -10.07
N LYS A 301 14.85 -6.59 -9.30
CA LYS A 301 14.86 -6.53 -7.83
C LYS A 301 15.77 -5.41 -7.31
N ARG A 302 17.00 -5.31 -7.81
CA ARG A 302 17.97 -4.27 -7.37
C ARG A 302 17.59 -2.85 -7.80
N VAL A 303 16.99 -2.70 -8.98
CA VAL A 303 16.62 -1.37 -9.50
C VAL A 303 15.32 -0.86 -8.86
N ILE A 304 14.32 -1.71 -8.71
CA ILE A 304 12.96 -1.32 -8.31
C ILE A 304 12.69 -1.59 -6.82
N PHE A 305 13.30 -2.63 -6.26
CA PHE A 305 13.05 -3.11 -4.90
C PHE A 305 14.35 -3.07 -4.08
N SER A 306 14.83 -1.85 -3.83
CA SER A 306 15.96 -1.59 -2.94
C SER A 306 15.55 -0.79 -1.71
N TYR A 307 16.25 -0.98 -0.59
CA TYR A 307 15.96 -0.27 0.66
C TYR A 307 16.22 1.23 0.56
N GLU A 308 17.21 1.62 -0.23
CA GLU A 308 17.61 3.00 -0.42
C GLU A 308 16.61 3.81 -1.23
N THR A 309 15.81 3.15 -2.08
CA THR A 309 14.76 3.80 -2.88
C THR A 309 13.34 3.43 -2.46
N ALA A 310 13.20 2.49 -1.52
CA ALA A 310 11.91 2.16 -0.92
C ALA A 310 11.28 3.41 -0.30
N LEU A 311 9.99 3.63 -0.56
CA LEU A 311 9.19 4.78 -0.12
C LEU A 311 9.48 6.12 -0.81
N VAL A 312 10.58 6.27 -1.56
CA VAL A 312 10.85 7.52 -2.32
C VAL A 312 9.82 7.71 -3.43
N GLY A 313 9.53 6.64 -4.19
CA GLY A 313 8.49 6.67 -5.22
C GLY A 313 7.12 6.99 -4.64
N GLU A 314 6.77 6.36 -3.52
CA GLU A 314 5.51 6.58 -2.81
C GLU A 314 5.37 8.01 -2.29
N LEU A 315 6.45 8.62 -1.78
CA LEU A 315 6.46 10.01 -1.34
C LEU A 315 6.23 10.97 -2.52
N VAL A 316 6.89 10.75 -3.66
CA VAL A 316 6.69 11.57 -4.87
C VAL A 316 5.27 11.42 -5.39
N THR A 317 4.74 10.19 -5.44
CA THR A 317 3.34 9.94 -5.80
C THR A 317 2.38 10.69 -4.87
N ALA A 318 2.61 10.64 -3.56
CA ALA A 318 1.79 11.37 -2.58
C ALA A 318 1.74 12.88 -2.87
N LEU A 319 2.88 13.49 -3.23
CA LEU A 319 2.97 14.92 -3.56
C LEU A 319 2.26 15.26 -4.87
N LEU A 320 2.28 14.36 -5.86
CA LEU A 320 1.72 14.61 -7.20
C LEU A 320 0.26 14.16 -7.36
N LEU A 321 -0.28 13.38 -6.42
CA LEU A 321 -1.57 12.71 -6.58
C LEU A 321 -2.72 13.67 -6.90
N GLN A 322 -2.85 14.78 -6.17
CA GLN A 322 -3.96 15.73 -6.38
C GLN A 322 -3.88 16.43 -7.75
N ALA A 323 -2.67 16.84 -8.15
CA ALA A 323 -2.45 17.49 -9.44
C ALA A 323 -2.76 16.53 -10.60
N PHE A 324 -2.31 15.28 -10.49
CA PHE A 324 -2.60 14.24 -11.47
C PHE A 324 -4.10 13.93 -11.54
N LEU A 325 -4.79 13.68 -10.42
CA LEU A 325 -6.23 13.39 -10.41
C LEU A 325 -7.03 14.53 -11.03
N SER A 326 -6.69 15.79 -10.70
CA SER A 326 -7.31 16.96 -11.32
C SER A 326 -7.07 17.01 -12.82
N GLY A 327 -5.83 16.74 -13.27
CA GLY A 327 -5.48 16.71 -14.68
C GLY A 327 -6.22 15.59 -15.44
N LEU A 328 -6.32 14.41 -14.83
CA LEU A 328 -7.00 13.26 -15.39
C LEU A 328 -8.51 13.52 -15.52
N ASN A 329 -9.15 14.09 -14.50
CA ASN A 329 -10.58 14.43 -14.55
C ASN A 329 -10.87 15.53 -15.58
N LYS A 330 -9.97 16.50 -15.76
CA LYS A 330 -10.11 17.57 -16.77
C LYS A 330 -9.84 17.12 -18.21
N SER A 331 -9.25 15.93 -18.40
CA SER A 331 -8.99 15.32 -19.71
C SER A 331 -10.28 14.92 -20.42
N ASP A 332 -10.15 14.16 -21.52
CA ASP A 332 -11.32 13.61 -22.24
C ASP A 332 -12.17 12.66 -21.39
N LEU A 333 -11.68 12.18 -20.24
CA LEU A 333 -12.50 11.42 -19.28
C LEU A 333 -13.72 12.20 -18.76
N LYS A 334 -13.72 13.54 -18.84
CA LYS A 334 -14.92 14.33 -18.51
C LYS A 334 -16.12 14.04 -19.42
N ARG A 335 -15.90 13.42 -20.59
CA ARG A 335 -16.94 13.02 -21.55
C ARG A 335 -17.21 11.51 -21.48
N SER A 336 -17.10 10.94 -20.29
CA SER A 336 -17.19 9.49 -20.08
C SER A 336 -18.61 8.92 -20.04
N LYS A 337 -19.64 9.76 -19.85
CA LYS A 337 -21.03 9.30 -19.72
C LYS A 337 -21.53 8.43 -20.88
N PRO A 338 -21.33 8.78 -22.17
CA PRO A 338 -21.80 7.94 -23.27
C PRO A 338 -21.19 6.53 -23.24
N THR A 339 -19.89 6.44 -22.96
CA THR A 339 -19.19 5.16 -22.84
C THR A 339 -19.69 4.37 -21.62
N ALA A 340 -19.84 5.01 -20.47
CA ALA A 340 -20.36 4.38 -19.26
C ALA A 340 -21.79 3.85 -19.44
N LEU A 341 -22.64 4.55 -20.19
CA LEU A 341 -23.98 4.07 -20.53
C LEU A 341 -23.94 2.88 -21.51
N ALA A 342 -22.98 2.85 -22.44
CA ALA A 342 -22.84 1.78 -23.41
C ALA A 342 -22.33 0.46 -22.81
N VAL A 343 -21.39 0.52 -21.84
CA VAL A 343 -20.75 -0.68 -21.26
C VAL A 343 -21.11 -0.98 -19.80
N SER A 344 -21.85 -0.08 -19.13
CA SER A 344 -22.09 0.04 -17.68
C SER A 344 -21.08 0.92 -16.92
N TYR A 345 -21.60 1.68 -15.96
CA TYR A 345 -20.80 2.51 -15.05
C TYR A 345 -19.79 1.69 -14.25
N TYR A 346 -20.14 0.47 -13.85
CA TYR A 346 -19.26 -0.41 -13.07
C TYR A 346 -18.03 -0.82 -13.88
N LEU A 347 -18.22 -1.36 -15.09
CA LEU A 347 -17.11 -1.80 -15.94
C LEU A 347 -16.24 -0.61 -16.37
N TRP A 348 -16.86 0.50 -16.75
CA TRP A 348 -16.12 1.69 -17.16
C TRP A 348 -15.30 2.28 -16.00
N SER A 349 -15.84 2.25 -14.78
CA SER A 349 -15.10 2.68 -13.60
C SER A 349 -13.90 1.81 -13.29
N LEU A 350 -13.99 0.48 -13.49
CA LEU A 350 -12.84 -0.42 -13.34
C LEU A 350 -11.71 -0.05 -14.31
N VAL A 351 -12.04 0.29 -15.57
CA VAL A 351 -11.06 0.74 -16.56
C VAL A 351 -10.40 2.05 -16.12
N CYS A 352 -11.20 3.03 -15.69
CA CYS A 352 -10.68 4.34 -15.28
C CYS A 352 -9.83 4.27 -14.00
N HIS A 353 -10.24 3.49 -13.00
CA HIS A 353 -9.41 3.19 -11.83
C HIS A 353 -8.13 2.44 -12.22
N GLY A 354 -8.21 1.52 -13.19
CA GLY A 354 -7.04 0.88 -13.79
C GLY A 354 -6.05 1.88 -14.38
N MET A 355 -6.53 2.91 -15.09
CA MET A 355 -5.69 4.01 -15.58
C MET A 355 -5.01 4.77 -14.43
N VAL A 356 -5.75 5.10 -13.37
CA VAL A 356 -5.20 5.75 -12.16
C VAL A 356 -4.08 4.89 -11.55
N VAL A 357 -4.32 3.60 -11.35
CA VAL A 357 -3.35 2.65 -10.79
C VAL A 357 -2.10 2.55 -11.68
N VAL A 358 -2.25 2.45 -13.00
CA VAL A 358 -1.13 2.38 -13.95
C VAL A 358 -0.26 3.64 -13.86
N VAL A 359 -0.87 4.83 -13.81
CA VAL A 359 -0.11 6.08 -13.68
C VAL A 359 0.61 6.16 -12.33
N VAL A 360 -0.08 5.82 -11.23
CA VAL A 360 0.51 5.79 -9.88
C VAL A 360 1.70 4.85 -9.84
N VAL A 361 1.54 3.62 -10.32
CA VAL A 361 2.62 2.62 -10.38
C VAL A 361 3.75 3.11 -11.29
N GLY A 362 3.44 3.72 -12.44
CA GLY A 362 4.41 4.32 -13.34
C GLY A 362 5.28 5.39 -12.67
N ILE A 363 4.67 6.30 -11.90
CA ILE A 363 5.40 7.33 -11.14
C ILE A 363 6.31 6.68 -10.09
N ILE A 364 5.81 5.69 -9.34
CA ILE A 364 6.60 4.99 -8.32
C ILE A 364 7.81 4.31 -8.97
N LEU A 365 7.58 3.54 -10.04
CA LEU A 365 8.62 2.78 -10.73
C LEU A 365 9.68 3.69 -11.34
N THR A 366 9.27 4.72 -12.09
CA THR A 366 10.20 5.66 -12.73
C THR A 366 11.04 6.41 -11.70
N THR A 367 10.41 6.89 -10.62
CA THR A 367 11.12 7.56 -9.52
C THR A 367 12.14 6.61 -8.90
N ARG A 368 11.75 5.38 -8.54
CA ARG A 368 12.66 4.41 -7.92
C ARG A 368 13.83 4.05 -8.83
N VAL A 369 13.59 3.87 -10.14
CA VAL A 369 14.65 3.59 -11.13
C VAL A 369 15.66 4.74 -11.19
N ILE A 370 15.19 5.98 -11.33
CA ILE A 370 16.07 7.16 -11.41
C ILE A 370 16.92 7.28 -10.14
N TRP A 371 16.30 7.15 -8.97
CA TRP A 371 17.00 7.22 -7.69
C TRP A 371 17.97 6.06 -7.47
N ALA A 372 17.62 4.84 -7.89
CA ALA A 372 18.52 3.68 -7.75
C ALA A 372 19.75 3.83 -8.64
N LEU A 373 19.56 4.28 -9.89
CA LEU A 373 20.67 4.57 -10.81
C LEU A 373 21.56 5.67 -10.23
N TRP A 374 20.97 6.76 -9.77
CA TRP A 374 21.73 7.87 -9.18
C TRP A 374 22.52 7.43 -7.94
N TYR A 375 21.88 6.67 -7.04
CA TYR A 375 22.50 6.12 -5.84
C TYR A 375 23.68 5.20 -6.17
N VAL A 376 23.48 4.23 -7.06
CA VAL A 376 24.52 3.26 -7.45
C VAL A 376 25.69 3.97 -8.12
N TRP A 377 25.41 4.94 -8.99
CA TRP A 377 26.46 5.74 -9.62
C TRP A 377 27.30 6.49 -8.59
N PHE A 378 26.66 7.16 -7.62
CA PHE A 378 27.37 7.94 -6.62
C PHE A 378 28.17 7.05 -5.65
N ARG A 379 27.59 5.93 -5.23
CA ARG A 379 28.17 5.04 -4.20
C ARG A 379 29.24 4.11 -4.75
N HIS A 380 28.99 3.50 -5.92
CA HIS A 380 29.80 2.41 -6.47
C HIS A 380 30.59 2.84 -7.70
N ARG A 381 30.31 4.02 -8.30
CA ARG A 381 30.93 4.52 -9.53
C ARG A 381 30.81 3.56 -10.73
N SER A 382 29.89 2.59 -10.64
CA SER A 382 29.64 1.58 -11.66
C SER A 382 28.24 1.01 -11.50
N PHE A 383 27.56 0.79 -12.64
CA PHE A 383 26.26 0.12 -12.68
C PHE A 383 26.35 -1.41 -12.63
N SER A 384 27.56 -1.98 -12.53
CA SER A 384 27.76 -3.44 -12.43
C SER A 384 26.99 -4.06 -11.27
N VAL A 385 26.84 -3.34 -10.14
CA VAL A 385 26.03 -3.78 -8.99
C VAL A 385 24.60 -4.14 -9.38
N LEU A 386 24.03 -3.52 -10.41
CA LEU A 386 22.66 -3.79 -10.87
C LEU A 386 22.53 -5.04 -11.73
N SER A 387 23.63 -5.56 -12.29
CA SER A 387 23.59 -6.65 -13.29
C SER A 387 24.41 -7.88 -12.91
N GLU A 388 25.45 -7.72 -12.09
CA GLU A 388 26.37 -8.82 -11.76
C GLU A 388 25.74 -9.82 -10.78
N PRO A 389 25.83 -11.13 -11.04
CA PRO A 389 25.21 -12.14 -10.18
C PRO A 389 25.89 -12.21 -8.81
N CYS A 390 25.12 -12.57 -7.79
CA CYS A 390 25.61 -12.85 -6.45
C CYS A 390 24.93 -14.12 -5.93
N CYS A 391 25.72 -15.13 -5.56
CA CYS A 391 25.20 -16.43 -5.10
C CYS A 391 24.27 -16.32 -3.87
N VAL A 392 24.45 -15.30 -3.02
CA VAL A 392 23.57 -15.01 -1.88
C VAL A 392 22.17 -14.60 -2.35
N ASP A 393 22.05 -13.76 -3.39
CA ASP A 393 20.74 -13.36 -3.92
C ASP A 393 19.99 -14.54 -4.57
N THR A 394 20.74 -15.46 -5.19
CA THR A 394 20.19 -16.71 -5.73
C THR A 394 19.72 -17.62 -4.60
N THR A 395 20.50 -17.74 -3.52
CA THR A 395 20.15 -18.55 -2.34
C THR A 395 18.93 -18.00 -1.60
N LEU A 396 18.86 -16.68 -1.43
CA LEU A 396 17.70 -16.01 -0.83
C LEU A 396 16.46 -16.19 -1.70
N GLY A 397 16.58 -16.04 -3.02
CA GLY A 397 15.46 -16.19 -3.97
C GLY A 397 14.25 -15.34 -3.55
N VAL A 398 13.09 -15.98 -3.42
CA VAL A 398 11.81 -15.38 -2.96
C VAL A 398 11.75 -15.08 -1.46
N ARG A 399 12.74 -15.53 -0.67
CA ARG A 399 12.76 -15.37 0.80
C ARG A 399 13.16 -13.96 1.24
N SER A 400 13.89 -13.22 0.41
CA SER A 400 14.11 -11.77 0.59
C SER A 400 13.15 -11.00 -0.32
N ARG A 401 12.60 -9.88 0.16
CA ARG A 401 11.73 -9.03 -0.66
C ARG A 401 12.48 -7.91 -1.36
N ILE A 402 13.44 -7.31 -0.64
CA ILE A 402 14.12 -6.09 -1.03
C ILE A 402 15.63 -6.33 -0.90
N THR A 403 16.42 -5.74 -1.81
CA THR A 403 17.89 -5.78 -1.75
C THR A 403 18.48 -4.53 -1.10
N MET A 404 19.66 -4.63 -0.51
CA MET A 404 20.38 -3.49 0.07
C MET A 404 21.51 -3.08 -0.87
N LEU A 405 21.35 -1.97 -1.62
CA LEU A 405 22.34 -1.54 -2.61
C LEU A 405 23.67 -1.10 -1.97
N ASP A 406 23.62 -0.47 -0.79
CA ASP A 406 24.84 -0.14 -0.02
C ASP A 406 25.52 -1.39 0.55
N GLY A 407 24.80 -2.49 0.65
CA GLY A 407 25.26 -3.74 1.25
C GLY A 407 26.20 -4.54 0.35
N TYR A 408 26.34 -4.14 -0.91
CA TYR A 408 27.20 -4.82 -1.86
C TYR A 408 28.61 -4.22 -1.89
N ARG A 409 29.59 -5.06 -2.16
CA ARG A 409 30.96 -4.72 -2.52
C ARG A 409 31.29 -5.38 -3.86
N PHE A 410 31.75 -4.57 -4.81
CA PHE A 410 32.18 -5.04 -6.13
C PHE A 410 33.71 -5.13 -6.17
N GLU A 411 34.25 -6.34 -6.33
CA GLU A 411 35.68 -6.61 -6.27
C GLU A 411 36.06 -7.74 -7.22
N GLY A 412 37.12 -7.53 -8.03
CA GLY A 412 37.60 -8.54 -8.98
C GLY A 412 36.55 -9.00 -10.00
N GLY A 413 35.66 -8.09 -10.45
CA GLY A 413 34.57 -8.41 -11.37
C GLY A 413 33.43 -9.20 -10.75
N LYS A 414 33.39 -9.35 -9.42
CA LYS A 414 32.41 -10.17 -8.70
C LYS A 414 31.71 -9.34 -7.63
N LEU A 415 30.46 -9.69 -7.36
CA LEU A 415 29.62 -9.00 -6.39
C LEU A 415 29.49 -9.80 -5.10
N TYR A 416 29.75 -9.15 -3.97
CA TYR A 416 29.66 -9.74 -2.63
C TYR A 416 28.75 -8.90 -1.74
N TYR A 417 28.02 -9.55 -0.84
CA TYR A 417 27.40 -8.89 0.30
C TYR A 417 28.43 -8.71 1.41
N GLU A 418 28.45 -7.54 2.00
CA GLU A 418 29.25 -7.25 3.19
C GLU A 418 28.60 -7.89 4.44
N PRO A 419 29.40 -8.26 5.45
CA PRO A 419 28.91 -8.82 6.72
C PRO A 419 27.77 -8.03 7.36
N ARG A 420 27.87 -6.69 7.33
CA ARG A 420 26.84 -5.78 7.85
C ARG A 420 25.49 -5.94 7.16
N ALA A 421 25.49 -6.17 5.85
CA ALA A 421 24.27 -6.36 5.08
C ALA A 421 23.66 -7.74 5.37
N LEU A 422 24.50 -8.78 5.43
CA LEU A 422 24.06 -10.12 5.83
C LEU A 422 23.38 -10.09 7.20
N LYS A 423 24.01 -9.40 8.15
CA LYS A 423 23.48 -9.14 9.48
C LYS A 423 22.17 -8.35 9.43
N ALA A 424 22.06 -7.29 8.63
CA ALA A 424 20.81 -6.51 8.47
C ALA A 424 19.63 -7.37 8.01
N PHE A 425 19.86 -8.35 7.13
CA PHE A 425 18.85 -9.32 6.70
C PHE A 425 18.53 -10.40 7.74
N GLY A 426 19.17 -10.36 8.92
CA GLY A 426 19.01 -11.39 9.94
C GLY A 426 19.67 -12.71 9.60
N MET A 427 20.61 -12.73 8.64
CA MET A 427 21.32 -13.94 8.26
C MET A 427 22.39 -14.29 9.30
N LEU A 428 22.52 -15.58 9.56
CA LEU A 428 23.44 -16.15 10.54
C LEU A 428 24.24 -17.28 9.89
N LYS A 429 25.35 -17.64 10.51
CA LYS A 429 26.13 -18.82 10.18
C LYS A 429 25.78 -19.94 11.16
N MET A 430 25.57 -21.15 10.65
CA MET A 430 25.52 -22.37 11.45
C MET A 430 26.69 -23.28 11.09
N GLU A 431 27.39 -23.77 12.11
CA GLU A 431 28.40 -24.82 11.98
C GLU A 431 27.82 -26.14 12.47
N GLU A 432 27.82 -27.16 11.59
CA GLU A 432 27.36 -28.50 11.92
C GLU A 432 28.20 -29.54 11.16
N ASN A 433 28.72 -30.53 11.88
CA ASN A 433 29.49 -31.64 11.29
C ASN A 433 30.63 -31.15 10.35
N GLY A 434 31.34 -30.09 10.75
CA GLY A 434 32.44 -29.50 9.97
C GLY A 434 32.02 -28.68 8.75
N HIS A 435 30.72 -28.49 8.51
CA HIS A 435 30.20 -27.70 7.40
C HIS A 435 29.59 -26.39 7.92
N GLU A 436 29.77 -25.31 7.16
CA GLU A 436 29.15 -24.01 7.41
C GLU A 436 27.87 -23.88 6.56
N TYR A 437 26.80 -23.39 7.16
CA TYR A 437 25.52 -23.14 6.51
C TYR A 437 25.08 -21.70 6.70
N LEU A 438 24.50 -21.13 5.65
CA LEU A 438 23.79 -19.86 5.73
C LEU A 438 22.38 -20.10 6.28
N VAL A 439 22.06 -19.42 7.37
CA VAL A 439 20.81 -19.59 8.12
C VAL A 439 20.00 -18.30 8.10
N LEU A 440 18.67 -18.44 8.03
CA LEU A 440 17.73 -17.32 8.23
C LEU A 440 16.55 -17.70 9.13
N HIS A 441 15.82 -16.69 9.60
CA HIS A 441 14.54 -16.88 10.27
C HIS A 441 13.41 -17.15 9.27
N LYS A 442 12.86 -18.36 9.28
CA LYS A 442 11.65 -18.69 8.52
C LYS A 442 10.44 -17.94 9.07
N LEU A 443 9.80 -17.16 8.20
CA LEU A 443 8.54 -16.49 8.49
C LEU A 443 7.37 -17.44 8.23
N TYR A 444 6.64 -17.77 9.30
CA TYR A 444 5.35 -18.44 9.22
C TYR A 444 4.22 -17.39 9.19
N TRP A 445 2.98 -17.80 8.95
CA TRP A 445 1.84 -16.88 8.85
C TRP A 445 1.66 -16.05 10.13
N PHE A 446 1.36 -16.70 11.25
CA PHE A 446 1.06 -16.00 12.52
C PHE A 446 1.87 -16.52 13.71
N THR A 447 2.39 -17.73 13.61
CA THR A 447 3.19 -18.36 14.67
C THR A 447 4.66 -17.99 14.52
N VAL A 448 5.39 -18.06 15.63
CA VAL A 448 6.85 -17.95 15.64
C VAL A 448 7.39 -19.14 16.43
N PRO A 449 7.54 -20.32 15.79
CA PRO A 449 8.12 -21.50 16.43
C PRO A 449 9.48 -21.17 17.06
N ARG A 450 9.86 -21.87 18.13
CA ARG A 450 11.19 -21.68 18.73
C ARG A 450 12.29 -22.04 17.73
N ASP A 451 12.09 -23.13 16.99
CA ASP A 451 13.01 -23.64 15.96
C ASP A 451 12.69 -23.06 14.58
N ASN A 452 12.61 -21.73 14.50
CA ASN A 452 12.29 -21.05 13.23
C ASN A 452 13.52 -20.71 12.39
N LEU A 453 14.72 -21.10 12.83
CA LEU A 453 15.95 -20.93 12.04
C LEU A 453 16.12 -22.11 11.10
N ILE A 454 16.36 -21.80 9.83
CA ILE A 454 16.57 -22.80 8.79
C ILE A 454 17.85 -22.52 8.01
N GLY A 455 18.62 -23.58 7.73
CA GLY A 455 19.70 -23.52 6.74
C GLY A 455 19.12 -23.46 5.33
N ILE A 456 19.61 -22.54 4.52
CA ILE A 456 19.17 -22.31 3.14
C ILE A 456 20.28 -22.47 2.10
N GLY A 457 21.54 -22.50 2.53
CA GLY A 457 22.67 -22.75 1.66
C GLY A 457 23.90 -23.21 2.42
N ILE A 458 24.82 -23.86 1.70
CA ILE A 458 26.13 -24.31 2.19
C ILE A 458 27.15 -23.22 1.90
N ILE A 459 27.92 -22.82 2.90
CA ILE A 459 28.98 -21.82 2.77
C ILE A 459 30.29 -22.54 2.47
N SER A 460 30.89 -22.20 1.33
CA SER A 460 32.19 -22.71 0.87
C SER A 460 33.11 -21.53 0.56
N GLY A 461 34.02 -21.22 1.50
CA GLY A 461 34.85 -20.02 1.42
C GLY A 461 34.00 -18.75 1.50
N GLN A 462 34.00 -17.95 0.43
CA GLN A 462 33.15 -16.75 0.27
C GLN A 462 31.86 -17.02 -0.51
N ARG A 463 31.56 -18.25 -0.91
CA ARG A 463 30.40 -18.59 -1.74
C ARG A 463 29.30 -19.27 -0.94
N VAL A 464 28.08 -19.21 -1.47
CA VAL A 464 26.91 -19.89 -0.91
C VAL A 464 26.23 -20.69 -2.01
N GLU A 465 26.07 -21.98 -1.79
CA GLU A 465 25.32 -22.87 -2.68
C GLU A 465 23.94 -23.17 -2.08
N PRO A 466 22.83 -22.95 -2.82
CA PRO A 466 21.50 -23.26 -2.33
C PRO A 466 21.36 -24.73 -1.94
N CYS A 467 20.71 -25.01 -0.80
CA CYS A 467 20.40 -26.37 -0.36
C CYS A 467 18.93 -26.51 0.04
N ASN A 468 18.50 -27.75 0.27
CA ASN A 468 17.17 -28.01 0.83
C ASN A 468 17.07 -27.40 2.23
N GLU A 469 15.90 -26.84 2.55
CA GLU A 469 15.67 -26.26 3.87
C GLU A 469 15.93 -27.31 4.94
N ARG A 470 16.79 -26.94 5.89
CA ARG A 470 17.16 -27.83 6.99
C ARG A 470 16.97 -27.15 8.34
N PRO A 471 16.59 -27.90 9.39
CA PRO A 471 16.55 -27.37 10.75
C PRO A 471 17.92 -26.85 11.18
N CYS A 472 17.92 -25.82 12.03
CA CYS A 472 19.14 -25.29 12.62
C CYS A 472 19.47 -26.02 13.92
N THR A 473 20.34 -27.02 13.83
CA THR A 473 20.76 -27.92 14.94
C THR A 473 22.21 -27.68 15.39
N GLY A 474 22.98 -26.91 14.63
CA GLY A 474 24.39 -26.62 14.89
C GLY A 474 24.63 -25.37 15.76
N ILE A 475 25.91 -25.00 15.88
CA ILE A 475 26.34 -23.80 16.63
C ILE A 475 26.12 -22.57 15.75
N ILE A 476 25.52 -21.52 16.31
CA ILE A 476 25.12 -20.32 15.57
C ILE A 476 26.06 -19.16 15.89
N SER A 477 26.45 -18.40 14.87
CA SER A 477 27.22 -17.16 15.00
C SER A 477 26.86 -16.17 13.90
N PHE A 478 27.32 -14.93 14.02
CA PHE A 478 27.22 -13.96 12.92
C PHE A 478 28.26 -14.23 11.84
N LEU A 479 27.95 -13.78 10.63
CA LEU A 479 28.89 -13.78 9.52
C LEU A 479 29.87 -12.62 9.68
N ASP A 480 31.16 -12.92 9.63
CA ASP A 480 32.28 -11.97 9.71
C ASP A 480 32.95 -11.73 8.34
N LYS A 481 32.71 -12.63 7.38
CA LYS A 481 33.23 -12.55 6.01
C LYS A 481 32.17 -12.13 4.99
N SER A 482 32.61 -11.43 3.94
CA SER A 482 31.76 -11.12 2.79
C SER A 482 31.43 -12.39 2.01
N LEU A 483 30.17 -12.52 1.57
CA LEU A 483 29.70 -13.66 0.80
C LEU A 483 29.16 -13.25 -0.58
N GLY A 484 29.50 -13.98 -1.63
CA GLY A 484 29.07 -13.69 -2.99
C GLY A 484 29.87 -14.38 -4.09
N GLY A 485 29.98 -13.71 -5.23
CA GLY A 485 30.56 -14.26 -6.45
C GLY A 485 29.63 -15.22 -7.21
N LEU A 486 30.17 -15.82 -8.27
CA LEU A 486 29.46 -16.78 -9.13
C LEU A 486 29.30 -18.13 -8.40
N SER A 487 28.07 -18.68 -8.45
CA SER A 487 27.83 -20.08 -8.08
C SER A 487 28.45 -20.97 -9.15
N GLN A 488 29.43 -21.81 -8.79
CA GLN A 488 29.92 -22.89 -9.65
C GLN A 488 29.40 -24.18 -9.04
N ALA A 489 28.64 -24.95 -9.80
CA ALA A 489 28.68 -26.39 -9.60
C ALA A 489 30.15 -26.83 -9.80
N GLY A 490 30.80 -27.26 -8.72
CA GLY A 490 32.13 -27.87 -8.73
C GLY A 490 33.32 -26.91 -8.64
N TYR A 491 33.95 -26.83 -7.47
CA TYR A 491 35.33 -27.25 -7.18
C TYR A 491 35.84 -26.62 -5.87
N TYR A 492 36.33 -27.48 -4.98
CA TYR A 492 36.86 -27.18 -3.64
C TYR A 492 38.15 -26.35 -3.63
N GLN A 493 38.33 -25.49 -2.61
CA GLN A 493 39.42 -25.55 -1.61
C GLN A 493 39.48 -24.32 -0.68
N GLY A 494 39.83 -24.57 0.61
CA GLY A 494 40.73 -23.71 1.40
C GLY A 494 40.10 -22.82 2.49
N SER A 495 40.24 -23.22 3.76
CA SER A 495 39.80 -22.47 4.96
C SER A 495 40.86 -21.48 5.46
N SER A 496 40.44 -20.41 6.15
CA SER A 496 41.22 -19.79 7.23
C SER A 496 40.33 -19.45 8.43
N SER A 497 40.84 -19.73 9.63
CA SER A 497 40.13 -19.69 10.91
C SER A 497 40.46 -18.39 11.66
N THR A 498 39.44 -17.66 12.11
CA THR A 498 39.57 -16.62 13.16
C THR A 498 38.54 -16.89 14.26
N ARG A 499 38.93 -16.59 15.51
CA ARG A 499 38.31 -17.06 16.77
C ARG A 499 36.96 -16.36 17.03
N ILE A 500 35.87 -17.14 17.05
CA ILE A 500 34.47 -16.67 17.27
C ILE A 500 33.99 -17.06 18.68
N ILE A 501 33.27 -16.15 19.35
CA ILE A 501 32.54 -16.40 20.62
C ILE A 501 31.26 -17.19 20.31
N ARG A 502 31.01 -18.27 21.08
CA ARG A 502 30.10 -19.37 20.73
C ARG A 502 28.92 -19.44 21.70
N VAL A 503 27.72 -19.70 21.19
CA VAL A 503 26.54 -20.05 22.01
C VAL A 503 25.85 -21.28 21.40
N LEU A 504 25.51 -22.25 22.24
CA LEU A 504 24.84 -23.49 21.84
C LEU A 504 23.36 -23.21 21.52
N ALA A 505 22.89 -23.66 20.36
CA ALA A 505 21.47 -23.62 20.02
C ALA A 505 20.72 -24.68 20.85
N GLY A 506 20.22 -24.27 22.01
CA GLY A 506 19.41 -25.11 22.89
C GLY A 506 19.97 -25.15 24.30
N THR A 507 19.49 -24.25 25.16
CA THR A 507 19.46 -24.51 26.60
C THR A 507 18.09 -24.14 27.14
N GLN A 508 17.60 -25.09 27.91
CA GLN A 508 16.31 -25.22 28.56
C GLN A 508 16.23 -24.26 29.77
N GLU A 509 14.99 -23.90 30.12
CA GLU A 509 14.57 -23.09 31.28
C GLU A 509 14.84 -21.58 31.23
N LEU A 510 13.75 -20.80 31.10
CA LEU A 510 13.25 -20.00 32.22
C LEU A 510 11.84 -19.46 31.91
N ASN A 511 10.96 -19.78 32.85
CA ASN A 511 9.58 -19.36 33.12
C ASN A 511 8.90 -18.35 32.19
N GLU A 512 7.70 -18.78 31.80
CA GLU A 512 6.58 -17.96 31.37
C GLU A 512 6.31 -16.82 32.35
N ILE A 513 6.11 -15.62 31.81
CA ILE A 513 5.16 -14.65 32.36
C ILE A 513 4.39 -14.11 31.12
N PRO A 514 3.04 -14.08 31.16
CA PRO A 514 2.13 -14.05 30.00
C PRO A 514 2.33 -12.92 28.98
#